data_AF-A0A7Y5D4X8-F1
#
_entry.id   AF-A0A7Y5D4X8-F1
#
_cell.length_a   1.000
_cell.length_b   1.000
_cell.length_c   1.000
_cell.angle_alpha   90.00
_cell.angle_beta   90.00
_cell.angle_gamma   90.00
#
_symmetry.space_group_name_H-M   'P 1'
#
loop_
_entity.id
_entity.type
_entity.pdbx_description
1 polymer ?
#
loop_
_entity_poly.entity_id
_entity_poly.type
_entity_poly.pdbx_seq_one_letter_code
_entity_poly.pdbx_strand_id
1 'polypeptide(L)'
;MKSLILFTALLITITNVHMAQASIAHYNVSIVFLDDTTFTGSFNYDYSNQQVSNLQGKLDDVLMGNVEPLNYQLNAGSDGKGGINASVYALNTTAISTNPPINNNAYVTINFNAANPTLGATDLAQLAYMDCTAQALMGSVCMYDLAWHDPVFPMAGGAGVLSETITTSDQVPPVQPPQTSNPIAPADCLLNWAEKNYPQLFAPAGAASQTQSPYYYRHYQNTNAYVGISSDNNHVYYLGPDGNLLDAGQLSTWLTTAGC
;
A
#
# COMPACT_ATOMS: atom_id res chain seq x y z
N MET A 1 50.29 -61.29 -18.30
CA MET A 1 49.62 -59.98 -18.39
C MET A 1 48.21 -60.18 -17.88
N LYS A 2 47.84 -59.48 -16.78
CA LYS A 2 46.58 -59.64 -16.04
C LYS A 2 45.48 -58.80 -16.69
N SER A 3 44.32 -59.38 -16.98
CA SER A 3 43.15 -58.64 -17.46
C SER A 3 42.16 -58.39 -16.32
N LEU A 4 41.62 -57.18 -16.33
CA LEU A 4 40.99 -56.43 -15.26
C LEU A 4 39.47 -56.74 -15.19
N ILE A 5 38.95 -56.99 -13.99
CA ILE A 5 37.52 -57.18 -13.71
C ILE A 5 36.86 -55.80 -13.64
N LEU A 6 35.88 -55.54 -14.52
CA LEU A 6 35.06 -54.33 -14.52
C LEU A 6 33.93 -54.47 -13.46
N PHE A 7 33.98 -53.64 -12.42
CA PHE A 7 32.87 -53.46 -11.47
C PHE A 7 31.94 -52.36 -12.00
N THR A 8 30.71 -52.72 -12.38
CA THR A 8 29.67 -51.76 -12.75
C THR A 8 28.99 -51.25 -11.48
N ALA A 9 29.31 -50.02 -11.06
CA ALA A 9 28.64 -49.36 -9.94
C ALA A 9 27.31 -48.75 -10.40
N LEU A 10 26.21 -49.21 -9.81
CA LEU A 10 24.86 -48.71 -10.03
C LEU A 10 24.67 -47.38 -9.27
N LEU A 11 24.60 -46.26 -10.01
CA LEU A 11 24.36 -44.93 -9.46
C LEU A 11 22.86 -44.76 -9.17
N ILE A 12 22.47 -44.72 -7.90
CA ILE A 12 21.10 -44.40 -7.47
C ILE A 12 20.97 -42.87 -7.48
N THR A 13 20.26 -42.33 -8.47
CA THR A 13 19.89 -40.91 -8.52
C THR A 13 18.77 -40.63 -7.53
N ILE A 14 19.10 -39.99 -6.42
CA ILE A 14 18.11 -39.45 -5.48
C ILE A 14 17.51 -38.20 -6.14
N THR A 15 16.28 -38.30 -6.64
CA THR A 15 15.51 -37.15 -7.13
C THR A 15 15.07 -36.32 -5.92
N ASN A 16 15.56 -35.09 -5.83
CA ASN A 16 15.07 -34.10 -4.88
C ASN A 16 13.59 -33.82 -5.15
N VAL A 17 12.71 -34.42 -4.35
CA VAL A 17 11.29 -34.10 -4.32
C VAL A 17 11.18 -32.70 -3.72
N HIS A 18 11.00 -31.69 -4.58
CA HIS A 18 10.63 -30.36 -4.11
C HIS A 18 9.21 -30.49 -3.57
N MET A 19 9.07 -30.38 -2.24
CA MET A 19 7.75 -30.30 -1.62
C MET A 19 7.05 -29.08 -2.20
N ALA A 20 6.00 -29.30 -2.99
CA ALA A 20 5.11 -28.24 -3.43
C ALA A 20 4.50 -27.61 -2.17
N GLN A 21 4.99 -26.43 -1.80
CA GLN A 21 4.36 -25.61 -0.78
C GLN A 21 2.94 -25.28 -1.23
N ALA A 22 2.02 -25.15 -0.26
CA ALA A 22 0.63 -24.79 -0.50
C ALA A 22 0.59 -23.60 -1.47
N SER A 23 -0.08 -23.77 -2.61
CA SER A 23 -0.06 -22.78 -3.69
C SER A 23 -0.81 -21.50 -3.32
N ILE A 24 -1.72 -21.59 -2.34
CA ILE A 24 -2.56 -20.49 -1.88
C ILE A 24 -2.04 -20.02 -0.52
N ALA A 25 -1.71 -18.74 -0.44
CA ALA A 25 -1.40 -18.05 0.80
C ALA A 25 -2.46 -17.00 1.13
N HIS A 26 -2.66 -16.75 2.41
CA HIS A 26 -3.61 -15.77 2.93
C HIS A 26 -2.87 -14.49 3.32
N TYR A 27 -3.46 -13.34 3.00
CA TYR A 27 -2.88 -12.03 3.27
C TYR A 27 -3.89 -11.09 3.92
N ASN A 28 -3.40 -10.23 4.82
CA ASN A 28 -4.09 -9.03 5.27
C ASN A 28 -3.49 -7.82 4.56
N VAL A 29 -4.33 -6.83 4.24
CA VAL A 29 -3.94 -5.60 3.57
C VAL A 29 -4.49 -4.39 4.32
N SER A 30 -3.68 -3.34 4.44
CA SER A 30 -4.07 -2.04 4.94
C SER A 30 -3.57 -0.98 3.97
N ILE A 31 -4.45 -0.11 3.50
CA ILE A 31 -4.10 1.05 2.67
C ILE A 31 -4.59 2.29 3.40
N VAL A 32 -3.71 3.28 3.52
CA VAL A 32 -4.06 4.61 4.05
C VAL A 32 -3.90 5.60 2.91
N PHE A 33 -4.98 6.30 2.61
CA PHE A 33 -5.02 7.38 1.63
C PHE A 33 -4.70 8.70 2.31
N LEU A 34 -4.33 9.71 1.51
CA LEU A 34 -3.85 10.98 2.04
C LEU A 34 -4.95 11.86 2.67
N ASP A 35 -6.21 11.49 2.47
CA ASP A 35 -7.38 12.09 3.11
C ASP A 35 -7.82 11.36 4.40
N ASP A 36 -6.92 10.55 4.98
CA ASP A 36 -7.14 9.70 6.15
C ASP A 36 -8.16 8.57 5.94
N THR A 37 -8.63 8.36 4.71
CA THR A 37 -9.40 7.15 4.38
C THR A 37 -8.50 5.93 4.52
N THR A 38 -9.01 4.90 5.18
CA THR A 38 -8.29 3.65 5.39
C THR A 38 -9.09 2.48 4.84
N PHE A 39 -8.49 1.71 3.94
CA PHE A 39 -8.97 0.38 3.62
C PHE A 39 -8.28 -0.66 4.51
N THR A 40 -9.04 -1.55 5.12
CA THR A 40 -8.50 -2.73 5.81
C THR A 40 -9.23 -3.98 5.30
N GLY A 41 -8.47 -4.95 4.82
CA GLY A 41 -9.04 -6.16 4.24
C GLY A 41 -8.12 -7.37 4.29
N SER A 42 -8.56 -8.42 3.62
CA SER A 42 -7.80 -9.65 3.41
C SER A 42 -8.09 -10.24 2.04
N PHE A 43 -7.17 -11.06 1.54
CA PHE A 43 -7.31 -11.81 0.29
C PHE A 43 -6.50 -13.10 0.31
N ASN A 44 -6.82 -13.98 -0.63
CA ASN A 44 -6.06 -15.19 -0.91
C ASN A 44 -5.30 -15.01 -2.22
N TYR A 45 -4.05 -15.46 -2.27
CA TYR A 45 -3.22 -15.41 -3.46
C TYR A 45 -2.69 -16.79 -3.82
N ASP A 46 -2.98 -17.23 -5.04
CA ASP A 46 -2.51 -18.48 -5.61
C ASP A 46 -1.29 -18.23 -6.51
N TYR A 47 -0.11 -18.63 -6.03
CA TYR A 47 1.16 -18.47 -6.74
C TYR A 47 1.26 -19.33 -8.01
N SER A 48 0.48 -20.41 -8.13
CA SER A 48 0.58 -21.33 -9.26
C SER A 48 -0.01 -20.76 -10.55
N ASN A 49 -1.02 -19.90 -10.41
CA ASN A 49 -1.77 -19.31 -11.52
C ASN A 49 -1.87 -17.77 -11.42
N GLN A 50 -1.21 -17.18 -10.42
CA GLN A 50 -1.23 -15.74 -10.13
C GLN A 50 -2.65 -15.18 -10.00
N GLN A 51 -3.53 -15.92 -9.31
CA GLN A 51 -4.93 -15.53 -9.09
C GLN A 51 -5.15 -14.99 -7.68
N VAL A 52 -5.98 -13.96 -7.59
CA VAL A 52 -6.49 -13.42 -6.33
C VAL A 52 -7.91 -13.90 -6.12
N SER A 53 -8.25 -14.28 -4.90
CA SER A 53 -9.61 -14.63 -4.51
C SER A 53 -9.92 -14.11 -3.11
N ASN A 54 -11.21 -14.00 -2.80
CA ASN A 54 -11.71 -13.59 -1.48
C ASN A 54 -11.14 -12.24 -0.99
N LEU A 55 -10.85 -11.30 -1.89
CA LEU A 55 -10.58 -9.93 -1.49
C LEU A 55 -11.86 -9.33 -0.88
N GLN A 56 -11.78 -8.98 0.40
CA GLN A 56 -12.86 -8.36 1.15
C GLN A 56 -12.30 -7.43 2.23
N GLY A 57 -13.09 -6.48 2.70
CA GLY A 57 -12.62 -5.55 3.74
C GLY A 57 -13.64 -4.47 4.08
N LYS A 58 -13.12 -3.40 4.67
CA LYS A 58 -13.86 -2.19 5.00
C LYS A 58 -13.07 -0.97 4.54
N LEU A 59 -13.79 0.02 4.02
CA LEU A 59 -13.29 1.36 3.76
C LEU A 59 -13.78 2.27 4.89
N ASP A 60 -12.88 2.95 5.56
CA ASP A 60 -13.11 3.67 6.81
C ASP A 60 -12.63 5.11 6.63
N ASP A 61 -13.55 6.09 6.60
CA ASP A 61 -13.17 7.49 6.72
C ASP A 61 -13.00 7.81 8.19
N VAL A 62 -11.74 7.88 8.63
CA VAL A 62 -11.39 8.11 10.03
C VAL A 62 -11.90 9.47 10.51
N LEU A 63 -12.04 10.45 9.62
CA LEU A 63 -12.45 11.81 9.95
C LEU A 63 -13.97 11.96 10.05
N MET A 64 -14.72 11.29 9.17
CA MET A 64 -16.18 11.36 9.13
C MET A 64 -16.89 10.20 9.87
N GLY A 65 -16.15 9.15 10.24
CA GLY A 65 -16.64 8.02 11.06
C GLY A 65 -17.55 7.05 10.32
N ASN A 66 -17.59 7.12 8.99
CA ASN A 66 -18.37 6.21 8.15
C ASN A 66 -17.49 5.02 7.74
N VAL A 67 -18.05 3.81 7.88
CA VAL A 67 -17.36 2.56 7.54
C VAL A 67 -18.20 1.79 6.53
N GLU A 68 -17.65 1.61 5.34
CA GLU A 68 -18.32 0.92 4.23
C GLU A 68 -17.74 -0.48 4.02
N PRO A 69 -18.53 -1.56 4.17
CA PRO A 69 -18.08 -2.91 3.93
C PRO A 69 -17.98 -3.24 2.44
N LEU A 70 -16.83 -3.76 2.01
CA LEU A 70 -16.57 -4.18 0.64
C LEU A 70 -16.45 -5.71 0.58
N ASN A 71 -17.42 -6.37 -0.08
CA ASN A 71 -17.58 -7.83 -0.02
C ASN A 71 -17.50 -8.52 -1.39
N TYR A 72 -17.48 -7.76 -2.48
CA TYR A 72 -17.55 -8.31 -3.82
C TYR A 72 -16.24 -8.07 -4.57
N GLN A 73 -15.34 -9.06 -4.57
CA GLN A 73 -14.21 -9.05 -5.49
C GLN A 73 -14.69 -9.34 -6.90
N LEU A 74 -14.68 -8.33 -7.78
CA LEU A 74 -15.21 -8.47 -9.13
C LEU A 74 -14.13 -8.43 -10.21
N ASN A 75 -12.98 -7.82 -9.91
CA ASN A 75 -11.87 -7.69 -10.84
C ASN A 75 -10.56 -8.14 -10.18
N ALA A 76 -9.76 -8.92 -10.91
CA ALA A 76 -8.36 -9.16 -10.60
C ALA A 76 -7.58 -9.46 -11.89
N GLY A 77 -6.34 -9.00 -12.00
CA GLY A 77 -5.50 -9.25 -13.16
C GLY A 77 -4.11 -8.63 -13.06
N SER A 78 -3.21 -9.05 -13.94
CA SER A 78 -1.86 -8.48 -14.02
C SER A 78 -1.89 -7.01 -14.43
N ASP A 79 -1.01 -6.21 -13.83
CA ASP A 79 -0.78 -4.80 -14.20
C ASP A 79 0.20 -4.62 -15.39
N GLY A 80 0.78 -5.72 -15.90
CA GLY A 80 1.80 -5.70 -16.96
C GLY A 80 3.18 -5.19 -16.52
N LYS A 81 3.36 -4.83 -15.25
CA LYS A 81 4.60 -4.33 -14.61
C LYS A 81 5.17 -5.30 -13.58
N GLY A 82 4.60 -6.51 -13.48
CA GLY A 82 5.03 -7.55 -12.54
C GLY A 82 4.20 -7.59 -11.25
N GLY A 83 3.11 -6.83 -11.18
CA GLY A 83 2.14 -6.90 -10.11
C GLY A 83 0.77 -7.37 -10.57
N ILE A 84 -0.14 -7.34 -9.60
CA ILE A 84 -1.53 -7.73 -9.73
C ILE A 84 -2.40 -6.64 -9.14
N ASN A 85 -3.39 -6.20 -9.92
CA ASN A 85 -4.49 -5.38 -9.47
C ASN A 85 -5.63 -6.30 -9.01
N ALA A 86 -6.24 -5.98 -7.87
CA ALA A 86 -7.48 -6.62 -7.44
C ALA A 86 -8.43 -5.57 -6.85
N SER A 87 -9.70 -5.63 -7.23
CA SER A 87 -10.71 -4.66 -6.81
C SER A 87 -11.87 -5.32 -6.08
N VAL A 88 -12.30 -4.70 -4.98
CA VAL A 88 -13.43 -5.12 -4.17
C VAL A 88 -14.46 -4.01 -4.07
N TYR A 89 -15.73 -4.38 -4.14
CA TYR A 89 -16.88 -3.47 -4.23
C TYR A 89 -17.87 -3.70 -3.08
N ALA A 90 -18.59 -2.65 -2.71
CA ALA A 90 -19.73 -2.71 -1.77
C ALA A 90 -20.94 -3.41 -2.38
N LEU A 91 -21.14 -3.25 -3.70
CA LEU A 91 -22.20 -3.91 -4.46
C LEU A 91 -21.63 -4.95 -5.42
N ASN A 92 -22.45 -5.93 -5.81
CA ASN A 92 -22.11 -6.93 -6.82
C ASN A 92 -22.20 -6.35 -8.25
N THR A 93 -21.53 -5.23 -8.47
CA THR A 93 -21.41 -4.56 -9.78
C THR A 93 -20.15 -3.70 -9.82
N THR A 94 -19.51 -3.64 -10.98
CA THR A 94 -18.39 -2.72 -11.26
C THR A 94 -18.88 -1.37 -11.76
N ALA A 95 -20.20 -1.19 -11.93
CA ALA A 95 -20.76 0.09 -12.30
C ALA A 95 -20.37 1.14 -11.25
N ILE A 96 -19.99 2.31 -11.73
CA ILE A 96 -19.64 3.48 -10.95
C ILE A 96 -20.40 4.65 -11.56
N SER A 97 -21.04 5.46 -10.73
CA SER A 97 -21.66 6.70 -11.19
C SER A 97 -21.37 7.83 -10.22
N THR A 98 -20.54 8.76 -10.69
CA THR A 98 -19.93 9.86 -9.90
C THR A 98 -20.66 11.20 -10.05
N ASN A 99 -21.69 11.26 -10.88
CA ASN A 99 -22.50 12.43 -11.19
C ASN A 99 -23.97 11.96 -11.20
N PRO A 100 -24.98 12.73 -10.72
CA PRO A 100 -26.33 12.21 -10.57
C PRO A 100 -26.79 11.47 -11.84
N PRO A 101 -27.18 10.19 -11.74
CA PRO A 101 -27.52 9.44 -10.52
C PRO A 101 -26.33 8.72 -9.85
N ILE A 102 -26.25 8.80 -8.51
CA ILE A 102 -25.34 8.03 -7.65
C ILE A 102 -25.80 6.57 -7.62
N ASN A 103 -24.93 5.61 -7.93
CA ASN A 103 -25.32 4.19 -7.98
C ASN A 103 -25.12 3.43 -6.67
N ASN A 104 -24.88 4.17 -5.57
CA ASN A 104 -24.70 3.64 -4.21
C ASN A 104 -23.60 2.59 -4.08
N ASN A 105 -22.52 2.71 -4.86
CA ASN A 105 -21.40 1.76 -4.83
C ASN A 105 -20.17 2.39 -4.17
N ALA A 106 -19.33 1.55 -3.58
CA ALA A 106 -18.00 1.91 -3.14
C ALA A 106 -17.03 0.81 -3.59
N TYR A 107 -15.76 1.14 -3.78
CA TYR A 107 -14.75 0.15 -4.10
C TYR A 107 -13.35 0.58 -3.69
N VAL A 108 -12.46 -0.40 -3.61
CA VAL A 108 -11.01 -0.21 -3.46
C VAL A 108 -10.31 -1.10 -4.47
N THR A 109 -9.21 -0.60 -5.03
CA THR A 109 -8.23 -1.40 -5.79
C THR A 109 -6.92 -1.45 -5.03
N ILE A 110 -6.42 -2.67 -4.84
CA ILE A 110 -5.08 -2.95 -4.33
C ILE A 110 -4.16 -3.31 -5.50
N ASN A 111 -2.86 -3.04 -5.37
CA ASN A 111 -1.82 -3.42 -6.32
C ASN A 111 -0.67 -4.01 -5.54
N PHE A 112 -0.16 -5.17 -5.92
CA PHE A 112 0.97 -5.78 -5.21
C PHE A 112 1.85 -6.59 -6.15
N ASN A 113 3.10 -6.79 -5.75
CA ASN A 113 4.06 -7.58 -6.50
C ASN A 113 3.65 -9.06 -6.62
N ALA A 114 3.54 -9.56 -7.85
CA ALA A 114 3.06 -10.92 -8.14
C ALA A 114 4.02 -12.02 -7.65
N ALA A 115 5.32 -11.71 -7.53
CA ALA A 115 6.30 -12.66 -7.01
C ALA A 115 6.32 -12.70 -5.47
N ASN A 116 6.01 -11.57 -4.81
CA ASN A 116 5.86 -11.50 -3.36
C ASN A 116 4.96 -10.32 -2.95
N PRO A 117 3.70 -10.56 -2.53
CA PRO A 117 2.77 -9.51 -2.14
C PRO A 117 3.24 -8.59 -1.02
N THR A 118 4.17 -9.03 -0.15
CA THR A 118 4.67 -8.20 0.97
C THR A 118 5.69 -7.13 0.54
N LEU A 119 6.08 -7.09 -0.74
CA LEU A 119 6.96 -6.05 -1.27
C LEU A 119 6.20 -4.75 -1.62
N GLY A 120 4.88 -4.74 -1.47
CA GLY A 120 4.00 -3.61 -1.79
C GLY A 120 3.68 -3.50 -3.28
N ALA A 121 3.01 -2.40 -3.64
CA ALA A 121 2.65 -2.06 -5.00
C ALA A 121 3.84 -1.96 -5.95
N THR A 122 3.66 -2.52 -7.15
CA THR A 122 4.52 -2.29 -8.32
C THR A 122 4.12 -1.04 -9.09
N ASP A 123 2.89 -0.55 -8.90
CA ASP A 123 2.39 0.68 -9.50
C ASP A 123 1.40 1.38 -8.56
N LEU A 124 1.90 2.37 -7.81
CA LEU A 124 1.08 3.16 -6.88
C LEU A 124 -0.09 3.88 -7.57
N ALA A 125 0.01 4.16 -8.88
CA ALA A 125 -1.08 4.80 -9.64
C ALA A 125 -2.27 3.86 -9.90
N GLN A 126 -2.14 2.55 -9.61
CA GLN A 126 -3.25 1.60 -9.68
C GLN A 126 -4.04 1.49 -8.38
N LEU A 127 -3.46 1.94 -7.26
CA LEU A 127 -4.17 2.02 -6.00
C LEU A 127 -5.24 3.09 -6.12
N ALA A 128 -6.44 2.76 -5.70
CA ALA A 128 -7.59 3.62 -5.88
C ALA A 128 -8.67 3.27 -4.88
N TYR A 129 -9.51 4.25 -4.55
CA TYR A 129 -10.77 3.99 -3.89
C TYR A 129 -11.86 4.94 -4.38
N MET A 130 -13.10 4.56 -4.12
CA MET A 130 -14.25 5.44 -4.24
C MET A 130 -15.32 5.02 -3.25
N ASP A 131 -16.03 5.98 -2.70
CA ASP A 131 -17.29 5.80 -2.02
C ASP A 131 -18.35 6.76 -2.59
N CYS A 132 -19.35 6.18 -3.26
CA CYS A 132 -20.55 6.82 -3.77
C CYS A 132 -21.80 6.26 -3.07
N THR A 133 -21.72 5.74 -1.85
CA THR A 133 -22.89 5.19 -1.16
C THR A 133 -23.86 6.28 -0.68
N ALA A 134 -25.09 5.91 -0.33
CA ALA A 134 -26.07 6.88 0.20
C ALA A 134 -25.65 7.46 1.57
N GLN A 135 -24.74 6.76 2.27
CA GLN A 135 -24.07 7.20 3.48
C GLN A 135 -22.60 7.52 3.19
N ALA A 136 -22.30 7.92 1.93
CA ALA A 136 -20.93 8.12 1.48
C ALA A 136 -20.16 8.97 2.48
N LEU A 137 -18.85 8.79 2.47
CA LEU A 137 -17.91 9.53 3.30
C LEU A 137 -18.24 11.05 3.33
N MET A 138 -18.72 11.65 2.22
CA MET A 138 -19.23 13.03 2.19
C MET A 138 -20.74 13.22 1.91
N GLY A 139 -21.60 12.27 2.30
CA GLY A 139 -23.05 12.36 2.17
C GLY A 139 -23.56 12.18 0.74
N SER A 140 -23.97 13.25 0.06
CA SER A 140 -24.49 13.19 -1.31
C SER A 140 -23.42 13.36 -2.40
N VAL A 141 -22.15 13.44 -2.00
CA VAL A 141 -21.02 13.62 -2.91
C VAL A 141 -20.13 12.39 -2.80
N CYS A 142 -19.79 11.83 -3.96
CA CYS A 142 -18.84 10.74 -4.03
C CYS A 142 -17.46 11.21 -3.61
N MET A 143 -16.78 10.39 -2.82
CA MET A 143 -15.40 10.59 -2.41
C MET A 143 -14.53 9.57 -3.11
N TYR A 144 -13.38 9.97 -3.68
CA TYR A 144 -12.56 9.05 -4.46
C TYR A 144 -11.14 9.52 -4.68
N ASP A 145 -10.25 8.54 -4.80
CA ASP A 145 -8.89 8.66 -5.33
C ASP A 145 -8.79 7.78 -6.58
N LEU A 146 -8.86 8.40 -7.76
CA LEU A 146 -8.87 7.72 -9.06
C LEU A 146 -7.84 8.34 -9.99
N ALA A 147 -6.78 7.60 -10.33
CA ALA A 147 -5.75 8.09 -11.25
C ALA A 147 -6.26 8.39 -12.68
N TRP A 148 -7.45 7.92 -13.05
CA TRP A 148 -8.05 8.07 -14.38
C TRP A 148 -9.28 9.00 -14.39
N HIS A 149 -9.65 9.59 -13.26
CA HIS A 149 -10.83 10.44 -13.16
C HIS A 149 -10.51 11.74 -12.42
N ASP A 150 -10.44 12.84 -13.17
CA ASP A 150 -10.31 14.17 -12.58
C ASP A 150 -11.59 14.49 -11.80
N PRO A 151 -11.48 14.90 -10.52
CA PRO A 151 -12.66 15.11 -9.74
C PRO A 151 -13.48 16.30 -10.26
N VAL A 152 -14.78 16.09 -10.48
CA VAL A 152 -15.73 17.14 -10.94
C VAL A 152 -15.83 18.27 -9.91
N PHE A 153 -15.57 17.94 -8.64
CA PHE A 153 -15.38 18.91 -7.56
C PHE A 153 -14.06 18.57 -6.87
N PRO A 154 -13.06 19.48 -6.86
CA PRO A 154 -11.82 19.24 -6.15
C PRO A 154 -12.13 19.16 -4.66
N MET A 155 -12.32 17.95 -4.16
CA MET A 155 -12.28 17.69 -2.74
C MET A 155 -10.81 17.82 -2.36
N ALA A 156 -10.53 18.75 -1.44
CA ALA A 156 -9.20 19.12 -0.98
C ALA A 156 -8.51 18.02 -0.12
N GLY A 157 -8.91 16.76 -0.29
CA GLY A 157 -8.20 15.59 0.19
C GLY A 157 -7.32 15.13 -0.95
N GLY A 158 -6.04 15.46 -0.88
CA GLY A 158 -5.13 15.28 -2.00
C GLY A 158 -5.10 13.84 -2.54
N ALA A 159 -5.02 13.74 -3.86
CA ALA A 159 -4.97 12.46 -4.55
C ALA A 159 -3.67 11.71 -4.19
N GLY A 160 -3.81 10.48 -3.71
CA GLY A 160 -2.67 9.60 -3.48
C GLY A 160 -2.77 8.72 -2.24
N VAL A 161 -1.83 7.77 -2.19
CA VAL A 161 -1.69 6.77 -1.15
C VAL A 161 -0.58 7.19 -0.19
N LEU A 162 -0.91 7.28 1.10
CA LEU A 162 0.06 7.48 2.17
C LEU A 162 0.86 6.20 2.44
N SER A 163 0.18 5.05 2.48
CA SER A 163 0.82 3.75 2.67
C SER A 163 -0.02 2.58 2.19
N GLU A 164 0.64 1.51 1.76
CA GLU A 164 0.06 0.18 1.61
C GLU A 164 0.92 -0.82 2.40
N THR A 165 0.28 -1.70 3.16
CA THR A 165 0.94 -2.75 3.93
C THR A 165 0.23 -4.07 3.71
N ILE A 166 0.98 -5.08 3.26
CA ILE A 166 0.49 -6.44 3.06
C ILE A 166 1.29 -7.40 3.94
N THR A 167 0.59 -8.23 4.71
CA THR A 167 1.18 -9.19 5.66
C THR A 167 0.56 -10.58 5.47
N THR A 168 1.33 -11.65 5.71
CA THR A 168 0.81 -13.02 5.63
C THR A 168 -0.09 -13.32 6.83
N SER A 169 -1.27 -13.91 6.60
CA SER A 169 -2.25 -14.24 7.65
C SER A 169 -1.85 -15.46 8.49
N ASP A 170 -0.90 -16.29 8.03
CA ASP A 170 -0.34 -17.42 8.78
C ASP A 170 0.56 -17.00 9.95
N GLN A 171 0.78 -15.70 10.13
CA GLN A 171 1.29 -15.16 11.39
C GLN A 171 0.18 -15.23 12.47
N VAL A 172 -0.10 -16.43 13.00
CA VAL A 172 -0.35 -16.52 14.46
C VAL A 172 0.88 -15.90 15.08
N PRO A 173 0.80 -14.88 15.96
CA PRO A 173 2.00 -14.31 16.54
C PRO A 173 2.77 -15.47 17.15
N PRO A 174 3.97 -15.81 16.63
CA PRO A 174 4.86 -16.63 17.40
C PRO A 174 5.01 -15.89 18.74
N VAL A 175 5.22 -16.60 19.84
CA VAL A 175 5.85 -15.95 21.00
C VAL A 175 7.21 -15.45 20.48
N GLN A 176 7.22 -14.23 19.96
CA GLN A 176 8.36 -13.63 19.31
C GLN A 176 9.27 -13.17 20.44
N PRO A 177 10.54 -13.62 20.50
CA PRO A 177 11.55 -12.77 21.13
C PRO A 177 11.45 -11.38 20.44
N PRO A 178 11.69 -10.26 21.14
CA PRO A 178 11.29 -8.94 20.67
C PRO A 178 11.74 -8.69 19.22
N GLN A 179 10.76 -8.67 18.30
CA GLN A 179 10.95 -8.34 16.89
C GLN A 179 10.29 -6.98 16.67
N THR A 180 11.12 -5.96 16.54
CA THR A 180 10.75 -4.55 16.35
C THR A 180 10.77 -4.17 14.88
N SER A 181 9.84 -4.65 14.07
CA SER A 181 9.62 -4.06 12.75
C SER A 181 8.20 -4.34 12.25
N ASN A 182 7.28 -3.48 12.64
CA ASN A 182 6.11 -3.17 11.81
C ASN A 182 6.66 -2.70 10.44
N PRO A 183 6.16 -3.18 9.29
CA PRO A 183 6.50 -2.57 8.00
C PRO A 183 6.23 -1.07 8.10
N ILE A 184 7.28 -0.28 7.91
CA ILE A 184 7.22 1.17 8.03
C ILE A 184 6.54 1.68 6.75
N ALA A 185 5.50 2.52 6.88
CA ALA A 185 4.85 3.17 5.74
C ALA A 185 5.90 3.83 4.83
N PRO A 186 5.76 3.83 3.48
CA PRO A 186 6.74 4.43 2.58
C PRO A 186 7.11 5.88 2.93
N ALA A 187 6.10 6.67 3.34
CA ALA A 187 6.29 8.01 3.88
C ALA A 187 7.18 8.03 5.15
N ASP A 188 6.87 7.18 6.14
CA ASP A 188 7.69 7.06 7.34
C ASP A 188 9.09 6.53 7.06
N CYS A 189 9.24 5.64 6.07
CA CYS A 189 10.52 5.12 5.61
C CYS A 189 11.38 6.25 5.05
N LEU A 190 10.80 7.09 4.20
CA LEU A 190 11.45 8.29 3.66
C LEU A 190 11.82 9.28 4.76
N LEU A 191 10.92 9.55 5.71
CA LEU A 191 11.18 10.49 6.81
C LEU A 191 12.28 9.97 7.74
N ASN A 192 12.30 8.68 8.04
CA ASN A 192 13.40 8.03 8.77
C ASN A 192 14.72 8.10 8.00
N TRP A 193 14.68 7.92 6.68
CA TRP A 193 15.85 8.09 5.83
C TRP A 193 16.36 9.54 5.87
N ALA A 194 15.46 10.53 5.84
CA ALA A 194 15.81 11.93 5.91
C ALA A 194 16.52 12.26 7.25
N GLU A 195 15.98 11.80 8.38
CA GLU A 195 16.59 11.95 9.70
C GLU A 195 18.02 11.41 9.77
N LYS A 196 18.27 10.27 9.12
CA LYS A 196 19.58 9.63 9.09
C LYS A 196 20.58 10.39 8.21
N ASN A 197 20.14 10.92 7.07
CA ASN A 197 21.03 11.54 6.08
C ASN A 197 21.22 13.04 6.30
N TYR A 198 20.28 13.70 6.97
CA TYR A 198 20.32 15.14 7.25
C TYR A 198 20.06 15.45 8.73
N PRO A 199 20.83 14.87 9.67
CA PRO A 199 20.61 15.04 11.11
C PRO A 199 20.74 16.51 11.58
N GLN A 200 21.46 17.35 10.83
CA GLN A 200 21.54 18.79 11.09
C GLN A 200 20.23 19.54 10.83
N LEU A 201 19.34 18.99 10.00
CA LEU A 201 18.02 19.55 9.70
C LEU A 201 16.93 18.86 10.51
N PHE A 202 17.09 17.56 10.77
CA PHE A 202 16.06 16.69 11.32
C PHE A 202 16.51 16.05 12.64
N ALA A 203 16.66 16.88 13.67
CA ALA A 203 17.02 16.45 15.02
C ALA A 203 15.96 16.85 16.07
N PRO A 204 15.70 16.00 17.07
CA PRO A 204 16.20 14.63 17.20
C PRO A 204 15.54 13.68 16.19
N ALA A 205 16.21 12.58 15.83
CA ALA A 205 15.60 11.50 15.06
C ALA A 205 14.51 10.81 15.89
N GLY A 206 13.56 10.16 15.21
CA GLY A 206 12.39 9.52 15.81
C GLY A 206 11.27 10.50 16.15
N ALA A 207 11.17 11.62 15.43
CA ALA A 207 10.03 12.52 15.55
C ALA A 207 8.74 11.78 15.16
N ALA A 208 7.66 12.01 15.89
CA ALA A 208 6.37 11.40 15.57
C ALA A 208 5.77 12.05 14.32
N SER A 209 5.31 11.21 13.38
CA SER A 209 4.56 11.67 12.22
C SER A 209 3.19 12.21 12.61
N GLN A 210 2.76 13.23 11.89
CA GLN A 210 1.51 13.96 12.08
C GLN A 210 0.84 14.14 10.72
N THR A 211 -0.49 14.21 10.73
CA THR A 211 -1.27 14.56 9.55
C THR A 211 -1.98 15.88 9.80
N GLN A 212 -1.84 16.82 8.87
CA GLN A 212 -2.64 18.03 8.78
C GLN A 212 -2.81 18.34 7.31
N SER A 213 -4.00 18.09 6.75
CA SER A 213 -4.26 18.33 5.33
C SER A 213 -3.75 19.71 4.88
N PRO A 214 -2.97 19.77 3.78
CA PRO A 214 -2.66 18.69 2.82
C PRO A 214 -1.36 17.92 3.14
N TYR A 215 -0.81 17.99 4.35
CA TYR A 215 0.51 17.46 4.68
C TYR A 215 0.50 16.25 5.62
N TYR A 216 1.29 15.24 5.27
CA TYR A 216 1.79 14.25 6.22
C TYR A 216 3.25 14.58 6.55
N TYR A 217 3.56 14.89 7.82
CA TYR A 217 4.83 15.53 8.16
C TYR A 217 5.37 15.14 9.54
N ARG A 218 6.63 15.50 9.79
CA ARG A 218 7.27 15.46 11.11
C ARG A 218 7.82 16.83 11.49
N HIS A 219 7.68 17.18 12.77
CA HIS A 219 8.28 18.37 13.37
C HIS A 219 9.47 18.00 14.24
N TYR A 220 10.57 18.73 14.05
CA TYR A 220 11.84 18.52 14.74
C TYR A 220 12.09 19.68 15.70
N GLN A 221 11.85 19.43 17.00
CA GLN A 221 11.86 20.49 18.01
C GLN A 221 13.21 21.19 18.16
N ASN A 222 14.35 20.50 17.99
CA ASN A 222 15.66 21.12 18.19
C ASN A 222 16.05 22.05 17.06
N THR A 223 15.65 21.72 15.83
CA THR A 223 15.95 22.51 14.63
C THR A 223 14.81 23.44 14.26
N ASN A 224 13.66 23.32 14.93
CA ASN A 224 12.38 23.95 14.60
C ASN A 224 12.04 23.83 13.10
N ALA A 225 12.30 22.65 12.54
CA ALA A 225 12.08 22.37 11.13
C ALA A 225 10.98 21.33 10.94
N TYR A 226 10.38 21.33 9.76
CA TYR A 226 9.42 20.33 9.34
C TYR A 226 9.88 19.70 8.03
N VAL A 227 9.63 18.41 7.87
CA VAL A 227 9.61 17.77 6.55
C VAL A 227 8.30 17.03 6.40
N GLY A 228 7.69 17.17 5.24
CA GLY A 228 6.40 16.56 4.98
C GLY A 228 6.16 16.31 3.51
N ILE A 229 5.11 15.56 3.24
CA ILE A 229 4.66 15.16 1.92
C ILE A 229 3.32 15.84 1.72
N SER A 230 3.19 16.60 0.62
CA SER A 230 1.93 17.21 0.24
C SER A 230 1.10 16.24 -0.57
N SER A 231 -0.17 16.10 -0.20
CA SER A 231 -1.15 15.32 -0.94
C SER A 231 -1.73 16.05 -2.15
N ASP A 232 -1.61 17.39 -2.20
CA ASP A 232 -2.13 18.16 -3.33
C ASP A 232 -1.37 17.88 -4.63
N ASN A 233 -0.08 17.58 -4.55
CA ASN A 233 0.79 17.42 -5.72
C ASN A 233 1.83 16.30 -5.61
N ASN A 234 1.83 15.52 -4.53
CA ASN A 234 2.79 14.43 -4.28
C ASN A 234 4.26 14.90 -4.29
N HIS A 235 4.52 16.08 -3.73
CA HIS A 235 5.88 16.60 -3.51
C HIS A 235 6.29 16.53 -2.04
N VAL A 236 7.60 16.45 -1.80
CA VAL A 236 8.22 16.55 -0.49
C VAL A 236 8.56 18.02 -0.23
N TYR A 237 8.17 18.52 0.93
CA TYR A 237 8.44 19.89 1.37
C TYR A 237 9.27 19.90 2.63
N TYR A 238 10.19 20.87 2.70
CA TYR A 238 10.95 21.22 3.88
C TYR A 238 10.53 22.61 4.35
N LEU A 239 10.19 22.77 5.63
CA LEU A 239 9.97 24.07 6.25
C LEU A 239 11.08 24.33 7.26
N GLY A 240 11.91 25.34 6.99
CA GLY A 240 13.02 25.71 7.86
C GLY A 240 12.58 26.47 9.12
N PRO A 241 13.48 26.65 10.10
CA PRO A 241 13.23 27.46 11.30
C PRO A 241 12.96 28.94 11.00
N ASP A 242 13.35 29.40 9.82
CA ASP A 242 13.07 30.73 9.28
C ASP A 242 11.65 30.87 8.74
N GLY A 243 10.87 29.78 8.69
CA GLY A 243 9.51 29.75 8.16
C GLY A 243 9.44 29.68 6.64
N ASN A 244 10.56 29.43 5.95
CA ASN A 244 10.59 29.30 4.50
C ASN A 244 10.25 27.87 4.08
N LEU A 245 9.19 27.72 3.29
CA LEU A 245 8.81 26.46 2.68
C LEU A 245 9.60 26.24 1.38
N LEU A 246 10.32 25.13 1.31
CA LEU A 246 11.11 24.71 0.16
C LEU A 246 10.52 23.43 -0.42
N ASP A 247 10.24 23.46 -1.71
CA ASP A 247 9.89 22.27 -2.49
C ASP A 247 11.16 21.45 -2.75
N ALA A 248 11.22 20.24 -2.18
CA ALA A 248 12.32 19.31 -2.38
C ALA A 248 12.12 18.40 -3.60
N GLY A 249 10.96 18.46 -4.26
CA GLY A 249 10.63 17.71 -5.47
C GLY A 249 9.71 16.52 -5.24
N GLN A 250 9.51 15.73 -6.30
CA GLN A 250 8.53 14.64 -6.35
C GLN A 250 8.79 13.54 -5.33
N LEU A 251 7.75 13.09 -4.63
CA LEU A 251 7.78 11.99 -3.67
C LEU A 251 8.40 10.70 -4.24
N SER A 252 8.01 10.30 -5.46
CA SER A 252 8.49 9.06 -6.10
C SER A 252 10.02 9.03 -6.28
N THR A 253 10.63 10.19 -6.54
CA THR A 253 12.09 10.32 -6.66
C THR A 253 12.75 10.10 -5.31
N TRP A 254 12.16 10.64 -4.25
CA TRP A 254 12.68 10.51 -2.90
C TRP A 254 12.50 9.13 -2.31
N LEU A 255 11.37 8.46 -2.57
CA LEU A 255 11.16 7.06 -2.19
C LEU A 255 12.26 6.17 -2.80
N THR A 256 12.45 6.27 -4.12
CA THR A 256 13.53 5.56 -4.84
C THR A 256 14.90 5.85 -4.24
N THR A 257 15.18 7.11 -3.91
CA THR A 257 16.45 7.54 -3.30
C THR A 257 16.64 6.97 -1.89
N ALA A 258 15.55 6.84 -1.13
CA ALA A 258 15.54 6.33 0.22
C ALA A 258 15.62 4.79 0.31
N GLY A 259 15.40 4.09 -0.81
CA GLY A 259 15.24 2.63 -0.82
C GLY A 259 13.92 2.20 -0.19
N CYS A 260 12.94 3.08 -0.27
CA CYS A 260 11.53 2.87 0.00
C CYS A 260 10.80 2.85 -1.38
#